data_AF-A0A1Q7H582-F1
#
_entry.id   AF-A0A1Q7H582-F1
#
_cell.length_a   1.000
_cell.length_b   1.000
_cell.length_c   1.000
_cell.angle_alpha   90.00
_cell.angle_beta   90.00
_cell.angle_gamma   90.00
#
_symmetry.space_group_name_H-M   'P 1'
#
loop_
_entity.id
_entity.type
_entity.pdbx_description
1 polymer ?
#
loop_
_entity_poly.entity_id
_entity_poly.type
_entity_poly.pdbx_seq_one_letter_code
_entity_poly.pdbx_strand_id
1 'polypeptide(L)'
;MTTPASWPAFYARLALRAALRPRLALDLLRLAWSFRARDWWRFPPFLPLPPREYLRWRMFTAYGDEDAIPPVDDVVNFARWRRETMGL
;
A
#
# COMPACT_ATOMS: atom_id res chain seq x y z
N MET A 1 -13.86 -2.28 -9.39
CA MET A 1 -12.78 -1.27 -9.45
C MET A 1 -13.30 0.04 -8.90
N THR A 2 -13.12 0.31 -7.61
CA THR A 2 -13.49 1.61 -7.02
C THR A 2 -12.23 2.44 -6.78
N THR A 3 -12.00 3.44 -7.62
CA THR A 3 -10.91 4.39 -7.46
C THR A 3 -11.28 5.38 -6.34
N PRO A 4 -10.42 5.58 -5.33
CA PRO A 4 -10.64 6.59 -4.31
C PRO A 4 -10.50 7.99 -4.92
N ALA A 5 -11.33 8.93 -4.47
CA ALA A 5 -11.23 10.34 -4.88
C ALA A 5 -10.03 11.07 -4.25
N SER A 6 -9.42 10.52 -3.19
CA SER A 6 -8.29 11.13 -2.49
C SER A 6 -7.43 10.11 -1.74
N TRP A 7 -6.16 10.42 -1.50
CA TRP A 7 -5.23 9.60 -0.71
C TRP A 7 -5.73 9.30 0.72
N PRO A 8 -6.30 10.26 1.48
CA PRO A 8 -6.90 9.95 2.78
C PRO A 8 -8.05 8.94 2.68
N ALA A 9 -8.92 9.07 1.68
CA ALA A 9 -10.01 8.13 1.45
C ALA A 9 -9.49 6.73 1.07
N PHE A 10 -8.41 6.67 0.27
CA PHE A 10 -7.70 5.42 -0.03
C PHE A 10 -7.20 4.75 1.25
N TYR A 11 -6.42 5.46 2.07
CA TYR A 11 -5.86 4.91 3.31
C TYR A 11 -6.95 4.48 4.30
N ALA A 12 -8.01 5.28 4.47
CA ALA A 12 -9.11 4.94 5.36
C ALA A 12 -9.84 3.66 4.91
N ARG A 13 -10.13 3.53 3.60
CA ARG A 13 -10.75 2.32 3.04
C ARG A 13 -9.84 1.10 3.16
N LEU A 14 -8.56 1.26 2.90
CA LEU A 14 -7.57 0.19 3.03
C LEU A 14 -7.43 -0.26 4.49
N ALA A 15 -7.35 0.69 5.42
CA ALA A 15 -7.27 0.43 6.85
C ALA A 15 -8.54 -0.28 7.37
N LEU A 16 -9.72 0.18 6.96
CA LEU A 16 -10.99 -0.47 7.30
C LEU A 16 -11.03 -1.92 6.80
N ARG A 17 -10.63 -2.16 5.54
CA ARG A 17 -10.58 -3.53 4.99
C ARG A 17 -9.55 -4.41 5.70
N ALA A 18 -8.40 -3.85 6.09
CA ALA A 18 -7.38 -4.56 6.86
C ALA A 18 -7.89 -4.91 8.27
N ALA A 19 -8.57 -3.98 8.94
CA ALA A 19 -9.15 -4.21 10.26
C ALA A 19 -10.22 -5.32 10.26
N LEU A 20 -11.01 -5.41 9.19
CA LEU A 20 -12.02 -6.47 9.02
C LEU A 20 -11.44 -7.82 8.58
N ARG A 21 -10.18 -7.89 8.14
CA ARG A 21 -9.55 -9.09 7.56
C ARG A 21 -8.13 -9.26 8.08
N PRO A 22 -7.90 -9.99 9.19
CA PRO A 22 -6.58 -10.08 9.83
C PRO A 22 -5.50 -10.66 8.91
N ARG A 23 -5.84 -11.61 8.05
CA ARG A 23 -4.91 -12.14 7.03
C ARG A 23 -4.46 -11.07 6.05
N LEU A 24 -5.38 -10.23 5.57
CA LEU A 24 -5.06 -9.12 4.68
C LEU A 24 -4.19 -8.07 5.39
N ALA A 25 -4.44 -7.81 6.69
CA ALA A 25 -3.59 -6.92 7.47
C ALA A 25 -2.14 -7.42 7.50
N LEU A 26 -1.92 -8.73 7.71
CA LEU A 26 -0.58 -9.33 7.66
C LEU A 26 0.06 -9.19 6.28
N ASP A 27 -0.69 -9.45 5.21
CA ASP A 27 -0.19 -9.28 3.84
C ASP A 27 0.24 -7.83 3.56
N LEU A 28 -0.57 -6.86 3.98
CA LEU A 28 -0.29 -5.43 3.82
C LEU A 28 0.89 -4.98 4.67
N LEU A 29 1.05 -5.51 5.90
CA LEU A 29 2.20 -5.23 6.75
C LEU A 29 3.49 -5.77 6.14
N ARG A 30 3.49 -7.02 5.64
CA ARG A 30 4.63 -7.61 4.91
C ARG A 30 4.93 -6.81 3.64
N LEU A 31 3.88 -6.35 2.96
CA LEU A 31 3.99 -5.51 1.79
C LEU A 31 4.75 -4.22 2.11
N ALA A 32 4.26 -3.47 3.09
CA ALA A 32 4.89 -2.25 3.57
C ALA A 32 6.32 -2.49 4.06
N TRP A 33 6.55 -3.57 4.80
CA TRP A 33 7.86 -3.92 5.35
C TRP A 33 8.96 -4.13 4.30
N SER A 34 8.60 -4.69 3.13
CA SER A 34 9.57 -4.91 2.05
C SER A 34 9.98 -3.61 1.35
N PHE A 35 9.09 -2.60 1.35
CA PHE A 35 9.30 -1.33 0.67
C PHE A 35 9.59 -0.17 1.63
N ARG A 36 9.77 -0.45 2.92
CA ARG A 36 9.92 0.56 3.96
C ARG A 36 11.06 1.53 3.65
N ALA A 37 10.83 2.82 3.91
CA ALA A 37 11.90 3.81 3.90
C ALA A 37 12.97 3.46 4.95
N ARG A 38 14.24 3.83 4.74
CA ARG A 38 15.22 3.86 5.83
C ARG A 38 14.82 4.95 6.83
N ASP A 39 15.06 4.75 8.12
CA ASP A 39 14.75 5.71 9.18
C ASP A 39 13.27 6.09 9.36
N TRP A 40 12.34 5.26 8.90
CA TRP A 40 10.90 5.46 9.10
C TRP A 40 10.47 5.64 10.57
N TRP A 41 11.26 5.09 11.52
CA TRP A 41 11.05 5.25 12.96
C TRP A 41 11.46 6.63 13.51
N ARG A 42 12.19 7.44 12.75
CA ARG A 42 12.67 8.76 13.20
C ARG A 42 11.65 9.86 12.99
N PHE A 43 10.68 9.65 12.09
CA PHE A 43 9.70 10.66 11.72
C PHE A 43 8.27 10.11 11.84
N PRO A 44 7.33 10.90 12.39
CA PRO A 44 5.92 10.52 12.36
C PRO A 44 5.46 10.34 10.89
N PRO A 45 4.60 9.34 10.58
CA PRO A 45 3.74 8.60 11.50
C PRO A 45 4.35 7.33 12.11
N PHE A 46 5.67 7.12 12.05
CA PHE A 46 6.34 5.93 12.62
C PHE A 46 5.76 4.61 12.10
N LEU A 47 5.37 4.60 10.83
CA LEU A 47 4.91 3.41 10.13
C LEU A 47 5.96 3.02 9.07
N PRO A 48 6.16 1.72 8.79
CA PRO A 48 7.09 1.25 7.77
C PRO A 48 6.54 1.49 6.36
N LEU A 49 6.16 2.72 6.06
CA LEU A 49 5.59 3.10 4.78
C LEU A 49 6.70 3.28 3.73
N PRO A 50 6.41 3.02 2.46
CA PRO A 50 7.33 3.33 1.38
C PRO A 50 7.57 4.84 1.27
N PRO A 51 8.77 5.27 0.84
CA PRO A 51 9.04 6.69 0.63
C PRO A 51 8.16 7.27 -0.48
N ARG A 52 7.87 8.57 -0.41
CA ARG A 52 6.94 9.25 -1.33
C ARG A 52 7.43 9.21 -2.78
N GLU A 53 8.74 9.32 -2.98
CA GLU A 53 9.39 9.27 -4.28
C GLU A 53 9.20 7.90 -4.93
N TYR A 54 9.32 6.82 -4.13
CA TYR A 54 9.05 5.47 -4.59
C TYR A 54 7.58 5.29 -4.98
N LEU A 55 6.64 5.78 -4.16
CA LEU A 55 5.21 5.70 -4.47
C LEU A 55 4.89 6.45 -5.77
N ARG A 56 5.43 7.66 -5.94
CA ARG A 56 5.22 8.48 -7.13
C ARG A 56 5.71 7.80 -8.41
N TRP A 57 6.94 7.31 -8.38
CA TRP A 57 7.49 6.50 -9.47
C TRP A 57 6.65 5.24 -9.73
N ARG A 58 6.15 4.59 -8.67
CA ARG A 58 5.30 3.41 -8.80
C ARG A 58 3.95 3.73 -9.43
N MET A 59 3.36 4.89 -9.12
CA MET A 59 2.10 5.32 -9.71
C MET A 59 2.29 5.68 -11.18
N PHE A 60 3.35 6.41 -11.52
CA PHE A 60 3.70 6.72 -12.90
C PHE A 60 3.91 5.46 -13.75
N THR A 61 4.67 4.48 -13.25
CA THR A 61 4.96 3.24 -13.99
C THR A 61 3.76 2.30 -14.10
N ALA A 62 2.86 2.27 -13.11
CA ALA A 62 1.71 1.36 -13.11
C ALA A 62 0.46 1.97 -13.77
N TYR A 63 0.25 3.28 -13.61
CA TYR A 63 -0.99 3.97 -13.98
C TYR A 63 -0.76 5.14 -14.95
N GLY A 64 0.48 5.48 -15.29
CA GLY A 64 0.82 6.55 -16.22
C GLY A 64 0.80 7.96 -15.64
N ASP A 65 0.47 8.11 -14.35
CA ASP A 65 0.40 9.39 -13.65
C ASP A 65 1.02 9.26 -12.25
N GLU A 66 1.88 10.22 -11.91
CA GLU A 66 2.60 10.33 -10.64
C GLU A 66 1.67 10.51 -9.43
N ASP A 67 0.54 11.20 -9.65
CA ASP A 67 -0.44 11.52 -8.61
C ASP A 67 -1.65 10.56 -8.63
N ALA A 68 -1.62 9.52 -9.48
CA ALA A 68 -2.68 8.53 -9.55
C ALA A 68 -2.91 7.85 -8.21
N ILE A 69 -4.17 7.74 -7.81
CA ILE A 69 -4.57 7.00 -6.62
C ILE A 69 -5.04 5.61 -7.07
N PRO A 70 -4.39 4.53 -6.62
CA PRO A 70 -4.74 3.20 -7.08
C PRO A 70 -6.11 2.77 -6.52
N PRO A 71 -6.88 1.98 -7.27
CA PRO A 71 -8.03 1.28 -6.71
C PRO A 71 -7.61 0.43 -5.50
N VAL A 72 -8.43 0.43 -4.45
CA VAL A 72 -8.12 -0.33 -3.22
C VAL A 72 -8.03 -1.84 -3.51
N ASP A 73 -8.85 -2.32 -4.45
CA ASP A 73 -8.85 -3.72 -4.87
C ASP A 73 -7.52 -4.15 -5.49
N ASP A 74 -6.85 -3.27 -6.24
CA ASP A 74 -5.58 -3.56 -6.91
C ASP A 74 -4.47 -3.78 -5.89
N VAL A 75 -4.42 -2.96 -4.85
CA VAL A 75 -3.45 -3.10 -3.75
C VAL A 75 -3.70 -4.37 -2.94
N VAL A 76 -4.97 -4.70 -2.69
CA VAL A 76 -5.35 -5.95 -2.00
C VAL A 76 -4.98 -7.18 -2.83
N ASN A 77 -5.23 -7.15 -4.13
CA ASN A 77 -4.89 -8.24 -5.05
C ASN A 77 -3.37 -8.38 -5.18
N PHE A 78 -2.64 -7.27 -5.24
CA PHE A 78 -1.17 -7.28 -5.26
C PHE A 78 -0.58 -7.87 -3.98
N ALA A 79 -1.10 -7.50 -2.81
CA ALA A 79 -0.67 -8.06 -1.52
C ALA A 79 -0.92 -9.57 -1.45
N ARG A 80 -2.08 -10.02 -1.94
CA ARG A 80 -2.44 -11.44 -2.06
C ARG A 80 -1.49 -12.19 -3.00
N TRP A 81 -1.29 -11.67 -4.19
CA TRP A 81 -0.41 -12.26 -5.20
C TRP A 81 1.03 -12.42 -4.69
N ARG A 82 1.52 -11.43 -3.92
CA ARG A 82 2.83 -11.51 -3.25
C ARG A 82 2.94 -12.69 -2.29
N ARG A 83 1.91 -12.94 -1.47
CA ARG A 83 1.87 -14.12 -0.60
C ARG A 83 1.92 -15.42 -1.42
N GLU A 84 1.06 -15.52 -2.43
CA GLU A 84 0.90 -16.74 -3.24
C GLU A 84 2.15 -17.05 -4.07
N THR A 85 2.82 -16.02 -4.58
CA THR A 85 3.98 -16.19 -5.48
C THR A 85 5.31 -16.23 -4.73
N MET A 86 5.46 -15.45 -3.65
CA MET A 86 6.73 -15.36 -2.90
C MET A 86 6.77 -16.24 -1.65
N GLY A 87 5.68 -16.94 -1.31
CA GLY A 87 5.63 -17.83 -0.15
C GLY A 87 5.79 -17.14 1.21
N LEU A 88 5.56 -15.83 1.28
CA LEU A 88 5.72 -15.00 2.49
C LEU A 88 4.57 -15.17 3.48
#